data_AF-A0A2S8FC95-F1
#
_entry.id   AF-A0A2S8FC95-F1
#
_cell.length_a   1.000
_cell.length_b   1.000
_cell.length_c   1.000
_cell.angle_alpha   90.00
_cell.angle_beta   90.00
_cell.angle_gamma   90.00
#
_symmetry.space_group_name_H-M   'P 1'
#
loop_
_entity.id
_entity.type
_entity.pdbx_description
1 polymer ?
#
loop_
_entity_poly.entity_id
_entity_poly.type
_entity_poly.pdbx_seq_one_letter_code
_entity_poly.pdbx_strand_id
1 'polypeptide(L)'
;MEKANLDKLSAGTSHHDPTQWVNQEILEPFNVDVFSQEFEPRKGALIMSTPRVSLICVQMEDLGRTETDSSLSQFVESSQLLTFSHENASANKPVAFEYREFVKGFRIPDDLCQKIYETRYVRHF
;
A
#
# COMPACT_ATOMS: atom_id res chain seq x y z
N MET A 1 0.88 16.95 -26.95
CA MET A 1 0.67 16.32 -25.63
C MET A 1 -0.70 15.66 -25.68
N GLU A 2 -0.72 14.34 -25.91
CA GLU A 2 -1.95 13.56 -25.99
C GLU A 2 -2.55 13.45 -24.58
N LYS A 3 -3.82 13.84 -24.42
CA LYS A 3 -4.52 13.72 -23.13
C LYS A 3 -4.60 12.24 -22.79
N ALA A 4 -4.06 11.83 -21.65
CA ALA A 4 -4.22 10.49 -21.13
C ALA A 4 -5.73 10.21 -20.96
N ASN A 5 -6.26 9.31 -21.78
CA ASN A 5 -7.67 8.93 -21.74
C ASN A 5 -7.85 7.86 -20.65
N LEU A 6 -8.40 8.28 -19.51
CA LEU A 6 -8.62 7.45 -18.33
C LEU A 6 -9.64 6.32 -18.55
N ASP A 7 -10.50 6.42 -19.56
CA ASP A 7 -11.41 5.33 -19.95
C ASP A 7 -10.64 4.09 -20.46
N LYS A 8 -9.35 4.26 -20.81
CA LYS A 8 -8.46 3.16 -21.19
C LYS A 8 -7.77 2.49 -20.00
N LEU A 9 -7.75 3.08 -18.81
CA LEU A 9 -7.29 2.41 -17.60
C LEU A 9 -8.32 1.39 -17.10
N SER A 10 -9.60 1.56 -17.44
CA SER A 10 -10.67 0.59 -17.18
C SER A 10 -10.82 -0.49 -18.27
N ALA A 11 -10.11 -0.39 -19.39
CA ALA A 11 -10.32 -1.25 -20.56
C ALA A 11 -9.33 -2.44 -20.66
N GLY A 12 -8.52 -2.69 -19.64
CA GLY A 12 -7.53 -3.77 -19.61
C GLY A 12 -7.77 -4.71 -18.46
N THR A 13 -8.51 -5.80 -18.72
CA THR A 13 -8.84 -6.94 -17.84
C THR A 13 -9.49 -6.59 -16.49
N SER A 14 -10.69 -7.14 -16.25
CA SER A 14 -11.47 -7.00 -15.00
C SER A 14 -10.78 -7.55 -13.73
N HIS A 15 -9.50 -7.92 -13.82
CA HIS A 15 -8.73 -8.58 -12.77
C HIS A 15 -7.67 -7.67 -12.11
N HIS A 16 -7.56 -6.40 -12.51
CA HIS A 16 -6.50 -5.50 -12.03
C HIS A 16 -6.99 -4.10 -11.67
N ASP A 17 -8.24 -3.94 -11.24
CA ASP A 17 -8.67 -2.67 -10.63
C ASP A 17 -8.13 -2.62 -9.18
N PRO A 18 -7.13 -1.77 -8.88
CA PRO A 18 -6.57 -1.66 -7.53
C PRO A 18 -7.61 -1.21 -6.50
N THR A 19 -8.71 -0.58 -6.93
CA THR A 19 -9.80 -0.18 -6.03
C THR A 19 -10.66 -1.36 -5.57
N GLN A 20 -10.66 -2.47 -6.33
CA GLN A 20 -11.40 -3.69 -6.00
C GLN A 20 -10.52 -4.78 -5.40
N TRP A 21 -9.20 -4.68 -5.54
CA TRP A 21 -8.25 -5.70 -5.10
C TRP A 21 -8.45 -6.11 -3.64
N VAL A 22 -8.62 -5.14 -2.71
CA VAL A 22 -8.85 -5.45 -1.28
C VAL A 22 -10.14 -6.25 -1.10
N ASN A 23 -11.20 -5.94 -1.83
CA ASN A 23 -12.44 -6.70 -1.72
C ASN A 23 -12.26 -8.13 -2.28
N GLN A 24 -11.66 -8.25 -3.46
CA GLN A 24 -11.51 -9.52 -4.18
C GLN A 24 -10.56 -10.48 -3.48
N GLU A 25 -9.44 -9.98 -2.96
CA GLU A 25 -8.39 -10.83 -2.39
C GLU A 25 -8.50 -10.99 -0.87
N ILE A 26 -9.15 -10.06 -0.18
CA ILE A 26 -9.23 -10.07 1.29
C ILE A 26 -10.66 -10.30 1.78
N LEU A 27 -11.61 -9.46 1.37
CA LEU A 27 -12.98 -9.56 1.87
C LEU A 27 -13.68 -10.84 1.40
N GLU A 28 -13.67 -11.13 0.10
CA GLU A 28 -14.38 -12.29 -0.45
C GLU A 28 -13.85 -13.65 0.07
N PRO A 29 -12.53 -13.91 0.13
CA PRO A 29 -12.04 -15.23 0.53
C PRO A 29 -12.01 -15.41 2.05
N PHE A 30 -11.77 -14.34 2.81
CA PHE A 30 -11.51 -14.41 4.24
C PHE A 30 -12.58 -13.76 5.12
N ASN A 31 -13.53 -13.06 4.51
CA ASN A 31 -14.58 -12.31 5.20
C ASN A 31 -14.00 -11.26 6.18
N VAL A 32 -12.93 -10.58 5.76
CA VAL A 32 -12.28 -9.49 6.51
C VAL A 32 -12.51 -8.17 5.78
N ASP A 33 -13.36 -7.31 6.33
CA ASP A 33 -13.55 -5.96 5.80
C ASP A 33 -12.47 -5.02 6.34
N VAL A 34 -11.37 -4.88 5.61
CA VAL A 34 -10.23 -4.02 6.00
C VAL A 34 -10.68 -2.58 6.23
N PHE A 35 -11.65 -2.12 5.45
CA PHE A 35 -12.12 -0.74 5.51
C PHE A 35 -13.08 -0.46 6.68
N SER A 36 -13.44 -1.48 7.46
CA SER A 36 -14.34 -1.35 8.63
C SER A 36 -13.67 -0.72 9.85
N GLN A 37 -12.33 -0.67 9.88
CA GLN A 37 -11.55 -0.08 10.97
C GLN A 37 -10.65 1.01 10.42
N GLU A 38 -10.52 2.12 11.15
CA GLU A 38 -9.64 3.21 10.73
C GLU A 38 -8.17 2.76 10.79
N PHE A 39 -7.42 3.10 9.74
CA PHE A 39 -5.96 2.99 9.76
C PHE A 39 -5.38 4.23 10.48
N GLU A 40 -4.56 4.02 11.50
CA GLU A 40 -3.91 5.11 12.24
C GLU A 40 -2.45 5.26 11.79
N PRO A 41 -2.10 6.25 10.93
CA PRO A 41 -0.75 6.34 10.36
C PRO A 41 0.35 6.49 11.43
N ARG A 42 0.01 7.02 12.61
CA ARG A 42 0.96 7.13 13.73
C ARG A 42 1.42 5.77 14.25
N LYS A 43 0.54 4.75 14.18
CA LYS A 43 0.85 3.36 14.55
C LYS A 43 1.56 2.61 13.42
N GLY A 44 1.36 3.01 12.17
CA GLY A 44 1.98 2.41 10.99
C GLY A 44 1.48 1.01 10.64
N ALA A 45 0.54 0.46 11.43
CA ALA A 45 -0.05 -0.85 11.19
C ALA A 45 -1.47 -0.96 11.77
N LEU A 46 -2.26 -1.85 11.17
CA LEU A 46 -3.60 -2.26 11.60
C LEU A 46 -3.65 -3.79 11.65
N ILE A 47 -4.00 -4.36 12.81
CA ILE A 47 -4.16 -5.81 12.98
C ILE A 47 -5.65 -6.11 13.13
N MET A 48 -6.14 -7.04 12.33
CA MET A 48 -7.52 -7.50 12.33
C MET A 48 -7.55 -9.02 12.48
N SER A 49 -8.46 -9.53 13.31
CA SER A 49 -8.57 -10.97 13.52
C SER A 49 -10.01 -11.43 13.40
N THR A 50 -10.17 -12.59 12.77
CA THR A 50 -11.39 -13.40 12.78
C THR A 50 -11.09 -14.73 13.47
N PRO A 51 -12.09 -15.57 13.75
CA PRO A 51 -11.82 -16.91 14.27
C PRO A 51 -10.98 -17.81 13.35
N ARG A 52 -10.81 -17.47 12.07
CA ARG A 52 -10.13 -18.32 11.07
C ARG A 52 -8.80 -17.75 10.59
N VAL A 53 -8.66 -16.44 10.56
CA VAL A 53 -7.47 -15.76 10.05
C VAL A 53 -7.18 -14.48 10.83
N SER A 54 -5.90 -14.13 10.90
CA SER A 54 -5.43 -12.82 11.32
C SER A 54 -4.77 -12.13 10.12
N LEU A 55 -5.08 -10.86 9.93
CA LEU A 55 -4.57 -10.00 8.90
C LEU A 55 -3.83 -8.83 9.54
N ILE A 56 -2.69 -8.45 8.96
CA ILE A 56 -2.01 -7.20 9.26
C ILE A 56 -1.90 -6.36 7.99
N CYS A 57 -2.28 -5.10 8.10
CA CYS A 57 -2.01 -4.06 7.11
C CYS A 57 -0.88 -3.18 7.66
N VAL A 58 0.16 -2.92 6.86
CA VAL A 58 1.37 -2.22 7.30
C VAL A 58 1.72 -1.12 6.31
N GLN A 59 2.12 0.04 6.84
CA GLN A 59 2.68 1.13 6.07
C GLN A 59 4.15 0.85 5.76
N MET A 60 4.43 0.54 4.48
CA MET A 60 5.75 0.06 4.06
C MET A 60 6.83 1.15 4.08
N GLU A 61 6.45 2.39 3.82
CA GLU A 61 7.33 3.56 3.84
C GLU A 61 7.86 3.91 5.24
N ASP A 62 7.22 3.36 6.29
CA ASP A 62 7.50 3.67 7.69
C ASP A 62 7.89 2.43 8.53
N LEU A 63 8.42 1.40 7.84
CA LEU A 63 9.04 0.23 8.47
C LEU A 63 10.30 0.63 9.24
N GLY A 64 10.54 0.02 10.41
CA GLY A 64 11.67 0.36 11.28
C GLY A 64 11.34 1.41 12.33
N ARG A 65 10.10 1.93 12.36
CA ARG A 65 9.58 2.66 13.51
C ARG A 65 9.14 1.70 14.60
N THR A 66 9.40 2.09 15.84
CA THR A 66 9.08 1.28 17.03
C THR A 66 7.61 0.85 17.07
N GLU A 67 6.66 1.70 16.67
CA GLU A 67 5.24 1.36 16.68
C GLU A 67 4.89 0.28 15.63
N THR A 68 5.39 0.42 14.42
CA THR A 68 5.20 -0.55 13.32
C THR A 68 5.86 -1.89 13.65
N ASP A 69 7.09 -1.83 14.15
CA ASP A 69 7.92 -2.98 14.55
C ASP A 69 7.27 -3.74 15.72
N SER A 70 6.70 -3.03 16.69
CA SER A 70 5.94 -3.63 17.79
C SER A 70 4.67 -4.31 17.30
N SER A 71 3.96 -3.70 16.35
CA SER A 71 2.73 -4.28 15.78
C SER A 71 3.04 -5.56 15.00
N LEU A 72 4.12 -5.56 14.21
CA LEU A 72 4.60 -6.76 13.52
C LEU A 72 5.00 -7.86 14.51
N SER A 73 5.73 -7.51 15.58
CA SER A 73 6.14 -8.45 16.61
C SER A 73 4.93 -9.08 17.32
N GLN A 74 3.90 -8.28 17.62
CA GLN A 74 2.64 -8.75 18.17
C GLN A 74 1.94 -9.71 17.20
N PHE A 75 1.90 -9.38 15.91
CA PHE A 75 1.22 -10.19 14.90
C PHE A 75 1.86 -11.57 14.71
N VAL A 76 3.19 -11.67 14.75
CA VAL A 76 3.90 -12.95 14.63
C VAL A 76 4.10 -13.68 15.97
N GLU A 77 3.53 -13.15 17.06
CA GLU A 77 3.66 -13.68 18.42
C GLU A 77 5.14 -13.84 18.86
N SER A 78 6.00 -12.92 18.41
CA SER A 78 7.42 -12.95 18.77
C SER A 78 7.63 -12.47 20.19
N SER A 79 8.42 -13.20 20.96
CA SER A 79 8.87 -12.78 22.29
C SER A 79 9.96 -11.70 22.26
N GLN A 80 10.51 -11.43 21.08
CA GLN A 80 11.51 -10.39 20.84
C GLN A 80 10.95 -9.34 19.87
N LEU A 81 11.33 -8.08 20.08
CA LEU A 81 11.00 -7.01 19.15
C LEU A 81 11.74 -7.25 17.82
N LEU A 82 10.98 -7.43 16.75
CA LEU A 82 11.51 -7.43 15.39
C LEU A 82 11.88 -6.00 15.01
N THR A 83 13.14 -5.76 14.69
CA THR A 83 13.62 -4.45 14.23
C THR A 83 13.95 -4.49 12.76
N PHE A 84 13.35 -3.60 11.98
CA PHE A 84 13.62 -3.50 10.54
C PHE A 84 14.55 -2.32 10.25
N SER A 85 15.62 -2.57 9.50
CA SER A 85 16.47 -1.50 9.00
C SER A 85 15.94 -1.01 7.66
N HIS A 86 15.91 0.31 7.45
CA HIS A 86 15.72 0.87 6.12
C HIS A 86 16.90 0.49 5.22
N GLU A 87 16.69 -0.48 4.33
CA GLU A 87 17.65 -0.83 3.29
C GLU A 87 17.02 -0.62 1.92
N ASN A 88 17.42 0.45 1.22
CA ASN A 88 16.94 0.71 -0.13
C ASN A 88 17.86 0.02 -1.16
N ALA A 89 17.73 -1.30 -1.30
CA ALA A 89 18.54 -2.13 -2.20
C ALA A 89 18.47 -1.69 -3.68
N SER A 90 17.45 -0.92 -4.06
CA SER A 90 17.27 -0.43 -5.43
C SER A 90 18.21 0.71 -5.82
N ALA A 91 18.74 1.47 -4.85
CA ALA A 91 19.60 2.63 -5.11
C ALA A 91 20.95 2.27 -5.74
N ASN A 92 21.40 1.03 -5.55
CA ASN A 92 22.68 0.51 -6.05
C ASN A 92 22.56 -0.17 -7.43
N LYS A 93 21.35 -0.22 -8.03
CA LYS A 93 21.16 -0.86 -9.34
C LYS A 93 21.74 0.01 -10.47
N PRO A 94 22.37 -0.58 -11.50
CA PRO A 94 22.97 0.16 -12.61
C PRO A 94 22.04 1.16 -13.31
N VAL A 95 20.74 0.82 -13.39
CA VAL A 95 19.66 1.63 -14.01
C VAL A 95 19.22 2.84 -13.18
N ALA A 96 19.83 3.08 -12.02
CA ALA A 96 19.42 4.16 -11.13
C ALA A 96 19.69 5.56 -11.74
N PHE A 97 20.62 5.70 -12.69
CA PHE A 97 20.91 7.00 -13.29
C PHE A 97 19.80 7.45 -14.25
N GLU A 98 19.44 6.63 -15.22
CA GLU A 98 18.41 6.94 -16.21
C GLU A 98 17.04 7.12 -15.55
N TYR A 99 16.73 6.27 -14.56
CA TYR A 99 15.51 6.38 -13.78
C TYR A 99 15.42 7.73 -13.03
N ARG A 100 16.53 8.18 -12.42
CA ARG A 100 16.56 9.49 -11.73
C ARG A 100 16.31 10.65 -12.69
N GLU A 101 16.91 10.61 -13.88
CA GLU A 101 16.70 11.67 -14.88
C GLU A 101 15.25 11.68 -15.39
N PHE A 102 14.64 10.52 -15.60
CA PHE A 102 13.23 10.42 -15.96
C PHE A 102 12.31 11.02 -14.88
N VAL A 103 12.50 10.66 -13.61
CA VAL A 103 11.66 11.13 -12.50
C VAL A 103 11.73 12.65 -12.34
N LYS A 104 12.88 13.29 -12.60
CA LYS A 104 13.00 14.76 -12.55
C LYS A 104 12.05 15.48 -13.50
N GLY A 105 11.85 14.92 -14.70
CA GLY A 105 10.98 15.48 -15.74
C GLY A 105 9.53 14.99 -15.68
N PHE A 106 9.28 13.88 -15.00
CA PHE A 106 7.95 13.28 -14.92
C PHE A 106 7.00 14.14 -14.08
N ARG A 107 5.81 14.41 -14.61
CA ARG A 107 4.73 15.10 -13.90
C ARG A 107 3.44 14.31 -14.13
N ILE A 108 2.75 14.00 -13.03
CA ILE A 108 1.44 13.39 -13.08
C ILE A 108 0.41 14.52 -13.25
N PRO A 109 -0.54 14.40 -14.18
CA PRO A 109 -1.61 15.38 -14.33
C PRO A 109 -2.43 15.53 -13.04
N ASP A 110 -2.73 16.77 -12.66
CA ASP A 110 -3.46 17.07 -11.41
C ASP A 110 -4.85 16.41 -11.37
N ASP A 111 -5.53 16.32 -12.52
CA ASP A 111 -6.84 15.68 -12.64
C ASP A 111 -6.77 14.17 -12.40
N LEU A 112 -5.64 13.54 -12.75
CA LEU A 112 -5.38 12.14 -12.43
C LEU A 112 -5.10 11.95 -10.94
N CYS A 113 -4.25 12.80 -10.36
CA CYS A 113 -4.00 12.77 -8.92
C CYS A 113 -5.29 12.92 -8.11
N GLN A 114 -6.14 13.87 -8.49
CA GLN A 114 -7.43 14.07 -7.83
C GLN A 114 -8.30 12.80 -7.87
N LYS A 115 -8.43 12.15 -9.03
CA LYS A 115 -9.19 10.91 -9.15
C LYS A 115 -8.64 9.79 -8.26
N ILE A 116 -7.32 9.67 -8.16
CA ILE A 116 -6.67 8.68 -7.28
C ILE A 116 -6.97 9.00 -5.81
N TYR A 117 -6.83 10.26 -5.39
CA TYR A 117 -7.07 10.71 -4.02
C TYR A 117 -8.55 10.69 -3.61
N GLU A 118 -9.46 10.62 -4.57
CA GLU A 118 -10.90 10.46 -4.32
C GLU A 118 -11.30 9.00 -4.07
N THR A 119 -10.43 8.04 -4.37
CA THR A 119 -10.72 6.61 -4.17
C THR A 119 -10.85 6.28 -2.68
N ARG A 120 -11.70 5.29 -2.36
CA ARG A 120 -11.83 4.76 -0.99
C ARG A 120 -10.47 4.29 -0.46
N TYR A 121 -9.65 3.69 -1.31
CA TYR A 121 -8.33 3.18 -0.95
C TYR A 121 -7.44 4.28 -0.36
N VAL A 122 -7.23 5.38 -1.10
CA VAL A 122 -6.35 6.47 -0.66
C VAL A 122 -6.97 7.34 0.45
N ARG A 123 -8.30 7.39 0.55
CA ARG A 123 -8.94 8.12 1.66
C ARG A 123 -8.91 7.36 2.98
N HIS A 124 -8.76 6.04 2.92
CA HIS A 124 -8.80 5.18 4.08
C HIS A 124 -7.42 5.01 4.74
N PHE A 125 -6.37 4.89 3.92
CA PHE A 125 -4.98 4.75 4.34
C PHE A 125 -4.22 6.07 4.13
#